data_AF-A0A519HXX3-F1
#
_entry.id   AF-A0A519HXX3-F1
#
_cell.length_a   1.000
_cell.length_b   1.000
_cell.length_c   1.000
_cell.angle_alpha   90.00
_cell.angle_beta   90.00
_cell.angle_gamma   90.00
#
_symmetry.space_group_name_H-M   'P 1'
#
loop_
_entity.id
_entity.type
_entity.pdbx_description
1 polymer ?
#
loop_
_entity_poly.entity_id
_entity_poly.type
_entity_poly.pdbx_seq_one_letter_code
_entity_poly.pdbx_strand_id
1 'polypeptide(L)'
;MANPHRVVWSQGMLMLPQHFQQQARFVEAMLDARVSSATPHAWGFAEIVLDEGQLATGSLTVSRARGVLPDGTPFVMPGDDALPPPFVAPTDLQSEVIYLALPRSQTSVTEIDLDHAGDSPTPARFAMLERDVRDQVNASDDPEPVQMAAPALRWVRQRDLTDAFAALGVARVIERRADGQLVLDRGFIAPQTRIDGSSQLSATAALLHGLVQQRARALAGTVAQTKQRSS
;
A
#
# COMPACT_ATOMS: atom_id res chain seq x y z
N MET A 1 7.97 -0.54 -20.32
CA MET A 1 6.51 -0.30 -20.16
C MET A 1 5.81 -1.61 -20.46
N ALA A 2 4.86 -2.03 -19.61
CA ALA A 2 4.05 -3.23 -19.86
C ALA A 2 3.29 -3.08 -21.19
N ASN A 3 3.27 -4.13 -22.00
CA ASN A 3 2.56 -4.17 -23.28
C ASN A 3 1.03 -4.21 -23.01
N PRO A 4 0.26 -3.15 -23.34
CA PRO A 4 -1.16 -3.06 -23.01
C PRO A 4 -2.05 -3.58 -24.16
N HIS A 5 -1.57 -4.54 -24.96
CA HIS A 5 -2.33 -5.08 -26.08
C HIS A 5 -3.12 -6.33 -25.69
N ARG A 6 -4.32 -6.46 -26.25
CA ARG A 6 -5.22 -7.59 -26.02
C ARG A 6 -4.70 -8.85 -26.72
N VAL A 7 -4.95 -10.02 -26.13
CA VAL A 7 -4.71 -11.31 -26.78
C VAL A 7 -5.73 -11.57 -27.88
N VAL A 8 -5.26 -12.00 -29.04
CA VAL A 8 -6.12 -12.48 -30.14
C VAL A 8 -6.40 -13.97 -29.90
N TRP A 9 -7.68 -14.33 -29.80
CA TRP A 9 -8.12 -15.71 -29.65
C TRP A 9 -8.68 -16.21 -30.98
N SER A 10 -8.05 -17.22 -31.57
CA SER A 10 -8.49 -17.83 -32.83
C SER A 10 -8.89 -19.28 -32.66
N GLN A 11 -9.78 -19.76 -33.53
CA GLN A 11 -10.16 -21.17 -33.54
C GLN A 11 -8.93 -22.06 -33.77
N GLY A 12 -8.82 -23.14 -32.99
CA GLY A 12 -7.69 -24.09 -33.07
C GLY A 12 -6.39 -23.61 -32.43
N MET A 13 -6.39 -22.46 -31.74
CA MET A 13 -5.23 -21.95 -31.03
C MET A 13 -4.92 -22.78 -29.78
N LEU A 14 -3.66 -23.18 -29.61
CA LEU A 14 -3.19 -23.82 -28.38
C LEU A 14 -3.15 -22.79 -27.24
N MET A 15 -3.75 -23.12 -26.09
CA MET A 15 -3.70 -22.28 -24.91
C MET A 15 -2.35 -22.44 -24.20
N LEU A 16 -1.67 -21.31 -23.96
CA LEU A 16 -0.40 -21.24 -23.25
C LEU A 16 -0.54 -20.27 -22.06
N PRO A 17 0.24 -20.41 -20.98
CA PRO A 17 0.21 -19.50 -19.83
C PRO A 17 0.34 -18.02 -20.23
N GLN A 18 1.14 -17.74 -21.26
CA GLN A 18 1.38 -16.39 -21.77
C GLN A 18 0.09 -15.70 -22.26
N HIS A 19 -0.89 -16.46 -22.78
CA HIS A 19 -2.17 -15.89 -23.21
C HIS A 19 -2.96 -15.36 -22.02
N PHE A 20 -3.01 -16.12 -20.92
CA PHE A 20 -3.70 -15.69 -19.70
C PHE A 20 -2.96 -14.52 -19.03
N GLN A 21 -1.63 -14.61 -18.92
CA GLN A 21 -0.81 -13.55 -18.33
C GLN A 21 -0.91 -12.24 -19.11
N GLN A 22 -0.85 -12.29 -20.44
CA GLN A 22 -0.99 -11.08 -21.28
C GLN A 22 -2.42 -10.52 -21.23
N GLN A 23 -3.43 -11.38 -21.20
CA GLN A 23 -4.83 -10.94 -21.07
C GLN A 23 -5.08 -10.27 -19.71
N ALA A 24 -4.49 -10.77 -18.62
CA ALA A 24 -4.53 -10.14 -17.30
C ALA A 24 -3.86 -8.76 -17.32
N ARG A 25 -2.63 -8.66 -17.84
CA ARG A 25 -1.90 -7.39 -18.02
C ARG A 25 -2.69 -6.36 -18.83
N PHE A 26 -3.38 -6.80 -19.89
CA PHE A 26 -4.24 -5.93 -20.69
C PHE A 26 -5.39 -5.33 -19.85
N VAL A 27 -6.07 -6.17 -19.06
CA VAL A 27 -7.18 -5.73 -18.21
C VAL A 27 -6.69 -4.79 -17.11
N GLU A 28 -5.59 -5.16 -16.43
CA GLU A 28 -4.96 -4.33 -15.39
C GLU A 28 -4.55 -2.96 -15.93
N ALA A 29 -3.87 -2.91 -17.08
CA ALA A 29 -3.47 -1.66 -17.72
C ALA A 29 -4.68 -0.80 -18.12
N MET A 30 -5.77 -1.41 -18.59
CA MET A 30 -7.00 -0.69 -18.91
C MET A 30 -7.66 -0.11 -17.65
N LEU A 31 -7.66 -0.84 -16.53
CA LEU A 31 -8.18 -0.37 -15.26
C LEU A 31 -7.36 0.80 -14.71
N ASP A 32 -6.03 0.66 -14.68
CA ASP A 32 -5.12 1.71 -14.23
C ASP A 32 -5.27 2.99 -15.07
N ALA A 33 -5.35 2.86 -16.40
CA ALA A 33 -5.59 4.00 -17.29
C ALA A 33 -6.91 4.73 -16.99
N ARG A 34 -7.98 4.00 -16.66
CA ARG A 34 -9.28 4.59 -16.28
C ARG A 34 -9.20 5.29 -14.94
N VAL A 35 -8.59 4.67 -13.93
CA VAL A 35 -8.51 5.20 -12.56
C VAL A 35 -7.61 6.43 -12.51
N SER A 36 -6.42 6.36 -13.12
CA SER A 36 -5.48 7.49 -13.19
C SER A 36 -6.03 8.69 -13.97
N SER A 37 -6.91 8.46 -14.96
CA SER A 37 -7.61 9.53 -15.68
C SER A 37 -8.75 10.15 -14.86
N ALA A 38 -9.33 9.41 -13.91
CA ALA A 38 -10.47 9.87 -13.12
C ALA A 38 -10.03 10.71 -11.90
N THR A 39 -8.91 10.39 -11.27
CA THR A 39 -8.38 11.16 -10.13
C THR A 39 -6.85 11.20 -10.15
N PRO A 40 -6.23 12.37 -10.00
CA PRO A 40 -4.80 12.47 -9.75
C PRO A 40 -4.42 11.68 -8.50
N HIS A 41 -3.23 11.07 -8.52
CA HIS A 41 -2.65 10.37 -7.37
C HIS A 41 -3.60 9.36 -6.72
N ALA A 42 -4.26 8.51 -7.53
CA ALA A 42 -5.18 7.46 -7.10
C ALA A 42 -4.54 6.29 -6.31
N TRP A 43 -3.43 6.56 -5.63
CA TRP A 43 -2.58 5.60 -4.94
C TRP A 43 -2.21 6.12 -3.55
N GLY A 44 -1.81 5.22 -2.66
CA GLY A 44 -1.55 5.50 -1.25
C GLY A 44 -2.25 4.51 -0.33
N PHE A 45 -2.08 4.71 0.97
CA PHE A 45 -2.75 3.94 2.00
C PHE A 45 -4.22 4.37 2.10
N ALA A 46 -5.13 3.40 1.97
CA ALA A 46 -6.50 3.54 2.45
C ALA A 46 -6.57 3.33 3.96
N GLU A 47 -5.59 2.63 4.53
CA GLU A 47 -5.39 2.47 5.96
C GLU A 47 -3.95 2.05 6.25
N ILE A 48 -3.37 2.56 7.33
CA ILE A 48 -2.09 2.08 7.85
C ILE A 48 -2.05 2.17 9.38
N VAL A 49 -1.68 1.06 10.02
CA VAL A 49 -1.51 0.94 11.47
C VAL A 49 -0.17 0.28 11.75
N LEU A 50 0.71 1.01 12.44
CA LEU A 50 2.00 0.50 12.88
C LEU A 50 1.85 -0.33 14.16
N ASP A 51 2.72 -1.31 14.36
CA ASP A 51 2.87 -1.96 15.66
C ASP A 51 3.81 -1.15 16.55
N GLU A 52 3.22 -0.35 17.43
CA GLU A 52 3.95 0.49 18.38
C GLU A 52 4.81 -0.33 19.36
N GLY A 53 4.43 -1.59 19.65
CA GLY A 53 5.18 -2.46 20.55
C GLY A 53 6.54 -2.86 19.98
N GLN A 54 6.63 -3.06 18.66
CA GLN A 54 7.87 -3.42 17.97
C GLN A 54 8.86 -2.25 17.90
N LEU A 55 8.40 -1.01 17.99
CA LEU A 55 9.30 0.15 18.02
C LEU A 55 10.20 0.12 19.27
N ALA A 56 9.69 -0.37 20.40
CA ALA A 56 10.45 -0.55 21.63
C ALA A 56 11.58 -1.59 21.50
N THR A 57 11.42 -2.58 20.62
CA THR A 57 12.42 -3.62 20.34
C THR A 57 13.35 -3.25 19.18
N GLY A 58 13.24 -2.03 18.64
CA GLY A 58 14.08 -1.55 17.55
C GLY A 58 13.65 -2.06 16.17
N SER A 59 12.40 -2.49 16.02
CA SER A 59 11.85 -3.00 14.76
C SER A 59 10.64 -2.21 14.30
N LEU A 60 10.47 -2.05 13.00
CA LEU A 60 9.28 -1.46 12.39
C LEU A 60 8.46 -2.57 11.74
N THR A 61 7.17 -2.61 12.05
CA THR A 61 6.19 -3.43 11.33
C THR A 61 4.82 -2.75 11.31
N VAL A 62 3.93 -3.26 10.46
CA VAL A 62 2.53 -2.87 10.41
C VAL A 62 1.67 -3.96 11.03
N SER A 63 0.66 -3.57 11.79
CA SER A 63 -0.39 -4.49 12.26
C SER A 63 -1.52 -4.62 11.24
N ARG A 64 -1.78 -3.56 10.46
CA ARG A 64 -2.68 -3.56 9.31
C ARG A 64 -2.24 -2.51 8.29
N ALA A 65 -2.31 -2.84 7.01
CA ALA A 65 -2.12 -1.90 5.92
C ALA A 65 -2.96 -2.33 4.71
N ARG A 66 -3.66 -1.39 4.10
CA ARG A 66 -4.29 -1.60 2.79
C ARG A 66 -4.16 -0.35 1.95
N GLY A 67 -4.01 -0.54 0.65
CA GLY A 67 -3.81 0.58 -0.25
C GLY A 67 -3.54 0.14 -1.67
N VAL A 68 -3.09 1.11 -2.46
CA VAL A 68 -2.69 0.91 -3.85
C VAL A 68 -1.32 1.54 -4.03
N LEU A 69 -0.37 0.79 -4.61
CA LEU A 69 0.96 1.28 -4.93
C LEU A 69 0.92 2.26 -6.11
N PRO A 70 1.98 3.07 -6.33
CA PRO A 70 2.03 4.00 -7.46
C PRO A 70 1.98 3.35 -8.85
N ASP A 71 2.20 2.03 -8.96
CA ASP A 71 2.06 1.26 -10.21
C ASP A 71 0.67 0.62 -10.36
N GLY A 72 -0.30 1.00 -9.52
CA GLY A 72 -1.68 0.54 -9.57
C GLY A 72 -1.95 -0.76 -8.81
N THR A 73 -0.93 -1.37 -8.20
CA THR A 73 -1.12 -2.68 -7.54
C THR A 73 -1.75 -2.54 -6.17
N PRO A 74 -2.92 -3.17 -5.93
CA PRO A 74 -3.56 -3.17 -4.63
C PRO A 74 -2.85 -4.13 -3.67
N PHE A 75 -2.98 -3.87 -2.38
CA PHE A 75 -2.58 -4.80 -1.33
C PHE A 75 -3.46 -4.64 -0.08
N VAL A 76 -3.62 -5.73 0.66
CA VAL A 76 -4.36 -5.81 1.92
C VAL A 76 -3.69 -6.80 2.87
N MET A 77 -3.12 -6.30 3.97
CA MET A 77 -2.45 -7.11 4.98
C MET A 77 -2.86 -6.70 6.42
N PRO A 78 -3.04 -7.65 7.36
CA PRO A 78 -3.27 -9.07 7.09
C PRO A 78 -4.64 -9.27 6.43
N GLY A 79 -4.80 -10.36 5.68
CA GLY A 79 -6.04 -10.69 4.99
C GLY A 79 -5.71 -11.42 3.70
N ASP A 80 -5.74 -10.69 2.59
CA ASP A 80 -5.41 -11.24 1.27
C ASP A 80 -3.90 -11.50 1.14
N ASP A 81 -3.07 -10.63 1.74
CA ASP A 81 -1.62 -10.67 1.68
C ASP A 81 -0.98 -10.90 3.05
N ALA A 82 0.20 -11.52 3.04
CA ALA A 82 1.02 -11.71 4.23
C ALA A 82 1.72 -10.39 4.63
N LEU A 83 1.93 -10.21 5.94
CA LEU A 83 2.76 -9.13 6.45
C LEU A 83 4.23 -9.38 6.07
N PRO A 84 4.98 -8.36 5.62
CA PRO A 84 6.42 -8.49 5.44
C PRO A 84 7.09 -8.80 6.80
N PRO A 85 8.24 -9.51 6.81
CA PRO A 85 9.03 -9.68 8.02
C PRO A 85 9.34 -8.33 8.69
N PRO A 86 9.43 -8.26 10.04
CA PRO A 86 9.75 -7.02 10.72
C PRO A 86 11.04 -6.39 10.20
N PHE A 87 11.01 -5.08 9.94
CA PHE A 87 12.21 -4.33 9.60
C PHE A 87 13.02 -4.08 10.87
N VAL A 88 14.08 -4.84 11.05
CA VAL A 88 15.03 -4.62 12.15
C VAL A 88 15.92 -3.45 11.79
N ALA A 89 15.86 -2.36 12.55
CA ALA A 89 16.59 -1.16 12.23
C ALA A 89 18.11 -1.36 12.42
N PRO A 90 18.93 -1.16 11.37
CA PRO A 90 20.37 -1.19 11.51
C PRO A 90 20.85 0.01 12.34
N THR A 91 22.06 -0.09 12.87
CA THR A 91 22.65 0.93 13.76
C THR A 91 22.93 2.27 13.07
N ASP A 92 23.06 2.25 11.75
CA ASP A 92 23.31 3.42 10.90
C ASP A 92 22.03 4.12 10.43
N LEU A 93 20.85 3.71 10.92
CA LEU A 93 19.58 4.30 10.52
C LEU A 93 19.31 5.61 11.27
N GLN A 94 19.35 6.73 10.53
CA GLN A 94 19.08 8.05 11.08
C GLN A 94 18.42 8.95 10.04
N SER A 95 17.35 9.65 10.44
CA SER A 95 16.67 10.67 9.63
C SER A 95 16.22 10.23 8.23
N GLU A 96 15.79 8.97 8.08
CA GLU A 96 15.38 8.36 6.80
C GLU A 96 13.91 7.92 6.83
N VAL A 97 13.26 7.97 5.66
CA VAL A 97 11.94 7.35 5.45
C VAL A 97 12.10 5.86 5.16
N ILE A 98 11.30 5.03 5.81
CA ILE A 98 11.16 3.62 5.50
C ILE A 98 9.95 3.44 4.60
N TYR A 99 10.15 2.71 3.51
CA TYR A 99 9.15 2.45 2.50
C TYR A 99 8.67 1.01 2.56
N LEU A 100 7.39 0.82 2.28
CA LEU A 100 6.84 -0.46 1.87
C LEU A 100 6.87 -0.49 0.34
N ALA A 101 7.56 -1.48 -0.23
CA ALA A 101 7.89 -1.49 -1.65
C ALA A 101 7.61 -2.86 -2.30
N LEU A 102 7.32 -2.81 -3.59
CA LEU A 102 7.15 -3.95 -4.48
C LEU A 102 8.01 -3.74 -5.73
N PRO A 103 8.81 -4.72 -6.18
CA PRO A 103 9.51 -4.63 -7.46
C PRO A 103 8.52 -4.37 -8.60
N ARG A 104 8.74 -3.34 -9.42
CA ARG A 104 7.86 -2.99 -10.55
C ARG A 104 7.82 -4.12 -11.56
N SER A 105 6.68 -4.25 -12.23
CA SER A 105 6.52 -5.26 -13.29
C SER A 105 7.51 -5.03 -14.43
N GLN A 106 8.19 -6.09 -14.85
CA GLN A 106 9.19 -6.09 -15.91
C GLN A 106 9.00 -7.31 -16.81
N THR A 107 8.86 -7.09 -18.12
CA THR A 107 8.53 -8.14 -19.10
C THR A 107 9.63 -9.20 -19.25
N SER A 108 10.88 -8.84 -18.96
CA SER A 108 12.06 -9.70 -19.17
C SER A 108 12.56 -10.39 -17.89
N VAL A 109 11.83 -10.27 -16.78
CA VAL A 109 12.25 -10.80 -15.48
C VAL A 109 11.19 -11.77 -14.96
N THR A 110 11.63 -12.84 -14.30
CA THR A 110 10.73 -13.75 -13.58
C THR A 110 10.05 -13.01 -12.44
N GLU A 111 8.73 -12.84 -12.53
CA GLU A 111 7.97 -12.04 -11.56
C GLU A 111 7.51 -12.85 -10.34
N ILE A 112 7.45 -14.18 -10.44
CA ILE A 112 6.98 -15.09 -9.38
C ILE A 112 8.16 -15.92 -8.88
N ASP A 113 8.46 -15.84 -7.58
CA ASP A 113 9.36 -16.79 -6.93
C ASP A 113 8.59 -18.07 -6.60
N LEU A 114 8.92 -19.15 -7.30
CA LEU A 114 8.31 -20.48 -7.14
C LEU A 114 9.02 -21.32 -6.07
N ASP A 115 10.31 -21.07 -5.84
CA ASP A 115 11.16 -21.92 -5.01
C ASP A 115 11.21 -21.44 -3.56
N HIS A 116 10.62 -20.27 -3.26
CA HIS A 116 10.73 -19.56 -1.97
C HIS A 116 12.19 -19.40 -1.51
N ALA A 117 13.14 -19.54 -2.42
CA ALA A 117 14.54 -19.77 -2.08
C ALA A 117 15.25 -18.48 -1.68
N GLY A 118 14.67 -17.30 -1.96
CA GLY A 118 15.26 -16.00 -1.59
C GLY A 118 16.62 -15.70 -2.24
N ASP A 119 17.13 -16.61 -3.07
CA ASP A 119 18.50 -16.60 -3.63
C ASP A 119 18.59 -15.94 -5.02
N SER A 120 17.47 -15.44 -5.55
CA SER A 120 17.48 -14.70 -6.81
C SER A 120 18.09 -13.31 -6.59
N PRO A 121 19.07 -12.87 -7.41
CA PRO A 121 19.70 -11.56 -7.28
C PRO A 121 18.70 -10.41 -7.55
N THR A 122 17.60 -10.69 -8.24
CA THR A 122 16.50 -9.74 -8.44
C THR A 122 15.30 -10.17 -7.60
N PRO A 123 14.79 -9.28 -6.73
CA PRO A 123 13.63 -9.60 -5.92
C PRO A 123 12.41 -9.87 -6.79
N ALA A 124 11.78 -11.04 -6.64
CA ALA A 124 10.53 -11.35 -7.31
C ALA A 124 9.41 -10.42 -6.83
N ARG A 125 8.49 -10.11 -7.75
CA ARG A 125 7.32 -9.26 -7.47
C ARG A 125 6.26 -10.01 -6.68
N PHE A 126 6.11 -11.30 -6.93
CA PHE A 126 5.12 -12.14 -6.29
C PHE A 126 5.76 -13.36 -5.63
N ALA A 127 5.15 -13.80 -4.54
CA ALA A 127 5.42 -15.09 -3.91
C ALA A 127 4.29 -16.06 -4.27
N MET A 128 4.64 -17.31 -4.56
CA MET A 128 3.64 -18.37 -4.70
C MET A 128 2.94 -18.61 -3.36
N LEU A 129 1.64 -18.86 -3.40
CA LEU A 129 0.88 -19.37 -2.26
C LEU A 129 -0.15 -20.37 -2.76
N GLU A 130 -0.47 -21.37 -1.96
CA GLU A 130 -1.49 -22.36 -2.28
C GLU A 130 -2.71 -22.14 -1.40
N ARG A 131 -3.91 -22.14 -2.02
CA ARG A 131 -5.19 -22.04 -1.31
C ARG A 131 -6.18 -23.02 -1.90
N ASP A 132 -6.96 -23.63 -1.01
CA ASP A 132 -8.10 -24.46 -1.37
C ASP A 132 -9.25 -23.60 -1.91
N VAL A 133 -9.60 -23.79 -3.18
CA VAL A 133 -10.65 -23.06 -3.88
C VAL A 133 -11.84 -23.99 -4.13
N ARG A 134 -13.01 -23.58 -3.64
CA ARG A 134 -14.27 -24.30 -3.88
C ARG A 134 -14.84 -23.94 -5.25
N ASP A 135 -15.37 -24.95 -5.95
CA ASP A 135 -16.17 -24.72 -7.15
C ASP A 135 -17.51 -24.03 -6.77
N GLN A 136 -17.84 -22.95 -7.48
CA GLN A 136 -19.11 -22.23 -7.31
C GLN A 136 -20.24 -22.81 -8.16
N VAL A 137 -19.94 -23.66 -9.14
CA VAL A 137 -20.93 -24.39 -9.94
C VAL A 137 -21.44 -25.61 -9.17
N ASN A 138 -20.55 -26.30 -8.45
CA ASN A 138 -20.90 -27.46 -7.65
C ASN A 138 -20.42 -27.34 -6.20
N ALA A 139 -21.22 -26.69 -5.36
CA ALA A 139 -20.85 -26.39 -3.98
C ALA A 139 -20.67 -27.63 -3.07
N SER A 140 -21.13 -28.81 -3.49
CA SER A 140 -20.92 -30.06 -2.74
C SER A 140 -19.55 -30.70 -2.96
N ASP A 141 -18.80 -30.26 -3.96
CA ASP A 141 -17.45 -30.79 -4.21
C ASP A 141 -16.47 -30.28 -3.15
N ASP A 142 -15.44 -31.07 -2.92
CA ASP A 142 -14.35 -30.67 -2.05
C ASP A 142 -13.55 -29.53 -2.71
N PRO A 143 -13.05 -28.55 -1.93
CA PRO A 143 -12.14 -27.55 -2.44
C PRO A 143 -10.87 -28.17 -3.04
N GLU A 144 -10.38 -27.58 -4.13
CA GLU A 144 -9.15 -28.01 -4.79
C GLU A 144 -8.00 -27.03 -4.50
N PRO A 145 -6.77 -27.51 -4.22
CA PRO A 145 -5.64 -26.64 -4.00
C PRO A 145 -5.25 -25.93 -5.31
N VAL A 146 -5.19 -24.60 -5.25
CA VAL A 146 -4.81 -23.74 -6.38
C VAL A 146 -3.61 -22.88 -6.00
N GLN A 147 -2.59 -22.92 -6.84
CA GLN A 147 -1.42 -22.03 -6.73
C GLN A 147 -1.78 -20.63 -7.25
N MET A 148 -1.51 -19.63 -6.42
CA MET A 148 -1.76 -18.22 -6.66
C MET A 148 -0.49 -17.41 -6.39
N ALA A 149 -0.50 -16.14 -6.81
CA ALA A 149 0.62 -15.22 -6.64
C ALA A 149 0.19 -14.04 -5.76
N ALA A 150 0.79 -13.88 -4.58
CA ALA A 150 0.59 -12.70 -3.73
C ALA A 150 1.73 -11.69 -3.90
N PRO A 151 1.45 -10.37 -3.89
CA PRO A 151 2.47 -9.33 -3.83
C PRO A 151 3.49 -9.57 -2.72
N ALA A 152 4.77 -9.67 -3.09
CA ALA A 152 5.88 -9.85 -2.16
C ALA A 152 6.42 -8.49 -1.69
N LEU A 153 5.59 -7.79 -0.90
CA LEU A 153 5.92 -6.49 -0.31
C LEU A 153 7.08 -6.61 0.68
N ARG A 154 7.92 -5.57 0.74
CA ARG A 154 9.11 -5.54 1.60
C ARG A 154 9.44 -4.14 2.08
N TRP A 155 10.26 -4.09 3.12
CA TRP A 155 10.82 -2.85 3.65
C TRP A 155 12.03 -2.41 2.82
N VAL A 156 12.05 -1.13 2.43
CA VAL A 156 13.16 -0.51 1.72
C VAL A 156 13.50 0.82 2.38
N ARG A 157 14.78 1.08 2.64
CA ARG A 157 15.21 2.38 3.15
C ARG A 157 15.17 3.42 2.05
N GLN A 158 14.98 4.68 2.42
CA GLN A 158 15.01 5.79 1.49
C GLN A 158 16.25 5.80 0.57
N ARG A 159 17.42 5.47 1.12
CA ARG A 159 18.68 5.47 0.36
C ARG A 159 18.82 4.30 -0.63
N ASP A 160 18.10 3.21 -0.38
CA ASP A 160 18.14 2.00 -1.20
C ASP A 160 16.97 1.97 -2.21
N LEU A 161 16.09 2.98 -2.16
CA LEU A 161 14.95 3.09 -3.04
C LEU A 161 15.39 3.53 -4.44
N THR A 162 15.03 2.73 -5.44
CA THR A 162 15.30 3.00 -6.86
C THR A 162 14.00 2.95 -7.67
N ASP A 163 14.03 3.41 -8.91
CA ASP A 163 12.89 3.36 -9.84
C ASP A 163 12.44 1.93 -10.20
N ALA A 164 13.21 0.91 -9.78
CA ALA A 164 12.84 -0.49 -9.88
C ALA A 164 11.71 -0.88 -8.91
N PHE A 165 11.35 -0.03 -7.94
CA PHE A 165 10.29 -0.28 -6.97
C PHE A 165 9.10 0.64 -7.15
N ALA A 166 7.90 0.10 -6.99
CA ALA A 166 6.71 0.87 -6.63
C ALA A 166 6.62 0.87 -5.10
N ALA A 167 6.60 2.05 -4.49
CA ALA A 167 6.77 2.16 -3.05
C ALA A 167 5.91 3.25 -2.42
N LEU A 168 5.49 3.01 -1.18
CA LEU A 168 4.81 3.98 -0.33
C LEU A 168 5.64 4.23 0.93
N GLY A 169 5.91 5.50 1.23
CA GLY A 169 6.57 5.87 2.48
C GLY A 169 5.67 5.53 3.67
N VAL A 170 6.17 4.76 4.63
CA VAL A 170 5.40 4.28 5.77
C VAL A 170 5.62 5.15 7.00
N ALA A 171 6.88 5.36 7.36
CA ALA A 171 7.26 6.14 8.52
C ALA A 171 8.62 6.77 8.31
N ARG A 172 8.83 7.95 8.88
CA ARG A 172 10.16 8.56 8.98
C ARG A 172 10.78 8.24 10.33
N VAL A 173 11.95 7.63 10.32
CA VAL A 173 12.74 7.33 11.52
C VAL A 173 13.64 8.53 11.80
N ILE A 174 13.54 9.08 13.01
CA ILE A 174 14.45 10.14 13.49
C ILE A 174 15.79 9.51 13.83
N GLU A 175 15.77 8.50 14.69
CA GLU A 175 16.95 7.79 15.18
C GLU A 175 16.58 6.43 15.77
N ARG A 176 17.61 5.59 15.92
CA ARG A 176 17.61 4.46 16.84
C ARG A 176 18.37 4.85 18.09
N ARG A 177 17.71 4.80 19.26
CA ARG A 177 18.31 5.15 20.56
C ARG A 177 19.34 4.11 21.01
N ALA A 178 20.14 4.48 22.00
CA ALA A 178 21.16 3.61 22.59
C ALA A 178 20.59 2.34 23.26
N ASP A 179 19.34 2.39 23.73
CA ASP A 179 18.59 1.23 24.25
C ASP A 179 18.00 0.35 23.14
N GLY A 180 18.21 0.73 21.88
CA GLY A 180 17.73 0.02 20.69
C GLY A 180 16.37 0.51 20.19
N GLN A 181 15.65 1.36 20.92
CA GLN A 181 14.31 1.83 20.56
C GLN A 181 14.34 2.67 19.26
N LEU A 182 13.38 2.43 18.38
CA LEU A 182 13.15 3.28 17.21
C LEU A 182 12.28 4.49 17.56
N VAL A 183 12.76 5.67 17.20
CA VAL A 183 12.04 6.92 17.37
C VAL A 183 11.52 7.39 16.01
N LEU A 184 10.20 7.45 15.87
CA LEU A 184 9.55 7.91 14.65
C LEU A 184 9.20 9.40 14.72
N ASP A 185 9.26 10.07 13.58
CA ASP A 185 8.71 11.41 13.38
C ASP A 185 7.19 11.33 13.33
N ARG A 186 6.53 11.75 14.41
CA ARG A 186 5.06 11.77 14.54
C ARG A 186 4.38 12.83 13.67
N GLY A 187 5.14 13.72 13.02
CA GLY A 187 4.64 14.67 12.03
C GLY A 187 4.66 14.13 10.61
N PHE A 188 5.30 12.98 10.36
CA PHE A 188 5.31 12.36 9.05
C PHE A 188 3.92 11.84 8.67
N ILE A 189 3.43 12.27 7.52
CA ILE A 189 2.15 11.86 6.94
C ILE A 189 2.45 10.97 5.73
N ALA A 190 2.11 9.68 5.84
CA ALA A 190 2.19 8.74 4.71
C ALA A 190 1.26 9.16 3.56
N PRO A 191 1.57 8.82 2.30
CA PRO A 191 0.66 9.05 1.18
C PRO A 191 -0.64 8.26 1.40
N GLN A 192 -1.78 8.94 1.41
CA GLN A 192 -3.06 8.35 1.73
C GLN A 192 -4.09 8.71 0.66
N THR A 193 -4.98 7.76 0.33
CA THR A 193 -6.10 8.00 -0.60
C THR A 193 -7.33 8.55 0.12
N ARG A 194 -7.36 8.45 1.45
CA ARG A 194 -8.46 8.93 2.28
C ARG A 194 -7.94 9.64 3.53
N ILE A 195 -8.66 10.66 3.98
CA ILE A 195 -8.30 11.42 5.19
C ILE A 195 -8.41 10.59 6.47
N ASP A 196 -9.23 9.54 6.45
CA ASP A 196 -9.43 8.56 7.53
C ASP A 196 -8.45 7.38 7.47
N GLY A 197 -7.51 7.39 6.53
CA GLY A 197 -6.47 6.35 6.41
C GLY A 197 -5.46 6.35 7.55
N SER A 198 -5.27 7.48 8.23
CA SER A 198 -4.55 7.58 9.50
C SER A 198 -5.27 8.48 10.51
N SER A 199 -4.95 8.27 11.79
CA SER A 199 -5.51 9.06 12.89
C SER A 199 -5.04 10.53 12.86
N GLN A 200 -3.84 10.81 12.35
CA GLN A 200 -3.25 12.16 12.31
C GLN A 200 -4.09 13.14 11.48
N LEU A 201 -4.42 12.76 10.24
CA LEU A 201 -5.18 13.62 9.32
C LEU A 201 -6.62 13.79 9.80
N SER A 202 -7.24 12.70 10.27
CA SER A 202 -8.58 12.72 10.86
C SER A 202 -8.66 13.67 12.06
N ALA A 203 -7.71 13.58 12.98
CA ALA A 203 -7.65 14.45 14.16
C ALA A 203 -7.45 15.91 13.76
N THR A 204 -6.56 16.17 12.80
CA THR A 204 -6.32 17.53 12.27
C THR A 204 -7.57 18.12 11.64
N ALA A 205 -8.30 17.35 10.83
CA ALA A 205 -9.56 17.77 10.22
C ALA A 205 -10.63 18.08 11.28
N ALA A 206 -10.76 17.24 12.31
CA ALA A 206 -11.69 17.46 13.42
C ALA A 206 -11.36 18.74 14.21
N LEU A 207 -10.08 18.99 14.47
CA LEU A 207 -9.61 20.22 15.14
C LEU A 207 -9.94 21.46 14.32
N LEU A 208 -9.61 21.46 13.01
CA LEU A 208 -9.93 22.56 12.11
C LEU A 208 -11.44 22.81 12.04
N HIS A 209 -12.23 21.75 11.96
CA HIS A 209 -13.68 21.86 11.98
C HIS A 209 -14.20 22.53 13.27
N GLY A 210 -13.70 22.10 14.43
CA GLY A 210 -14.06 22.69 15.73
C GLY A 210 -13.70 24.18 15.82
N LEU A 211 -12.50 24.56 15.36
CA LEU A 211 -12.05 25.95 15.34
C LEU A 211 -12.92 26.83 14.42
N VAL A 212 -13.29 26.32 13.25
CA VAL A 212 -14.19 27.01 12.32
C VAL A 212 -15.57 27.20 12.95
N GLN A 213 -16.12 26.18 13.60
CA GLN A 213 -17.40 26.29 14.30
C GLN A 213 -17.35 27.32 15.44
N GLN A 214 -16.29 27.32 16.24
CA GLN A 214 -16.11 28.28 17.33
C GLN A 214 -16.04 29.71 16.79
N ARG A 215 -15.28 29.93 15.71
CA ARG A 215 -15.15 31.25 15.09
C ARG A 215 -16.47 31.73 14.48
N ALA A 216 -17.21 30.85 13.82
CA ALA A 216 -18.53 31.15 13.27
C ALA A 216 -19.52 31.57 14.35
N ARG A 217 -19.57 30.85 15.49
CA ARG A 217 -20.42 31.21 16.64
C ARG A 217 -20.06 32.55 17.25
N ALA A 218 -18.76 32.84 17.40
CA ALA A 218 -18.30 34.12 17.93
C ALA A 218 -18.73 35.30 17.04
N LEU A 219 -18.54 35.18 15.72
CA LEU A 219 -18.96 36.20 14.75
C LEU A 219 -20.48 36.40 14.74
N ALA A 220 -21.26 35.31 14.76
CA ALA A 220 -22.72 35.39 14.82
C ALA A 220 -23.21 36.10 16.09
N GLY A 221 -22.58 35.83 17.24
CA GLY A 221 -22.87 36.52 18.50
C GLY A 221 -22.59 38.02 18.43
N THR A 222 -21.47 38.43 17.80
CA THR A 222 -21.16 39.86 17.61
C THR A 222 -22.19 40.55 16.73
N VAL A 223 -22.59 39.97 15.61
CA VAL A 223 -23.59 40.55 14.70
C VAL A 223 -24.95 40.70 15.38
N ALA A 224 -25.35 39.73 16.20
CA ALA A 224 -26.59 39.80 16.97
C ALA A 224 -26.56 40.96 18.00
N GLN A 225 -25.44 41.15 18.70
CA GLN A 225 -25.26 42.25 19.64
C GLN A 225 -25.25 43.63 18.97
N THR A 226 -24.67 43.76 17.78
CA THR A 226 -24.68 45.03 17.01
C THR A 226 -26.09 45.40 16.54
N LYS A 227 -26.92 44.42 16.16
CA LYS A 227 -28.33 44.66 15.81
C LYS A 227 -29.18 45.10 17.01
N GLN A 228 -28.97 44.50 18.18
CA GLN A 228 -29.69 44.89 19.40
C GLN A 228 -29.32 46.29 19.92
N ARG A 229 -28.12 46.79 19.63
CA ARG A 229 -27.68 48.15 19.99
C ARG A 229 -28.16 49.24 19.02
N SER A 230 -28.66 48.87 17.86
CA SER A 230 -29.10 49.80 16.80
C SER A 230 -30.62 49.85 16.64
N SER A 231 -31.36 49.12 17.48
CA SER A 231 -32.81 49.23 17.66
C SER A 231 -33.10 49.88 19.01
#